data_AF-A0A6N1B5Y4-F1
#
_entry.id   AF-A0A6N1B5Y4-F1
#
_cell.length_a   1.000
_cell.length_b   1.000
_cell.length_c   1.000
_cell.angle_alpha   90.00
_cell.angle_beta   90.00
_cell.angle_gamma   90.00
#
_symmetry.space_group_name_H-M   'P 1'
#
loop_
_entity.id
_entity.type
_entity.pdbx_description
1 polymer ?
#
loop_
_entity_poly.entity_id
_entity_poly.type
_entity_poly.pdbx_seq_one_letter_code
_entity_poly.pdbx_strand_id
1 'polypeptide(L)' 'MARPKKYIEDMVARFAEGTFERIKRVLTEGEDRADFVRDAVEKELSRRERKRSAPASSAADA' A
#
# COMPACT_ATOMS: atom_id res chain seq x y z
N MET A 1 0.48 -30.77 -7.10
CA MET A 1 -0.39 -29.86 -6.31
C MET A 1 -0.37 -28.49 -6.95
N ALA A 2 -1.50 -27.78 -7.00
CA ALA A 2 -1.58 -26.45 -7.61
C ALA A 2 -0.89 -25.39 -6.73
N ARG A 3 -0.32 -24.35 -7.35
CA ARG A 3 0.32 -23.23 -6.64
C ARG A 3 -0.73 -22.48 -5.79
N PRO A 4 -0.45 -22.17 -4.51
CA PRO A 4 -1.35 -21.38 -3.67
C PRO A 4 -1.66 -20.02 -4.29
N LYS A 5 -2.92 -19.57 -4.17
CA LYS A 5 -3.32 -18.22 -4.58
C LYS A 5 -2.66 -17.19 -3.66
N LYS A 6 -2.02 -16.19 -4.25
CA LYS A 6 -1.28 -15.13 -3.53
C LYS A 6 -2.19 -14.05 -2.95
N TYR A 7 -3.28 -13.71 -3.64
CA TYR A 7 -4.21 -12.66 -3.24
C TYR A 7 -5.58 -13.29 -3.00
N ILE A 8 -5.94 -13.45 -1.73
CA ILE A 8 -7.17 -14.14 -1.31
C ILE A 8 -8.14 -13.23 -0.56
N GLU A 9 -7.66 -12.09 -0.07
CA GLU A 9 -8.47 -11.07 0.60
C GLU A 9 -8.91 -10.01 -0.41
N ASP A 10 -10.17 -9.58 -0.32
CA ASP A 10 -10.77 -8.57 -1.17
C ASP A 10 -11.44 -7.44 -0.37
N MET A 11 -11.45 -6.24 -0.97
CA MET A 11 -12.08 -5.05 -0.41
C MET A 11 -12.47 -4.10 -1.55
N VAL A 12 -13.63 -3.46 -1.44
CA VAL A 12 -14.06 -2.41 -2.38
C VAL A 12 -13.74 -1.03 -1.79
N ALA A 13 -12.87 -0.28 -2.46
CA ALA A 13 -12.54 1.10 -2.12
C ALA A 13 -13.18 2.09 -3.12
N ARG A 14 -13.85 3.12 -2.59
CA ARG A 14 -14.35 4.25 -3.39
C ARG A 14 -13.28 5.34 -3.45
N PHE A 15 -13.02 5.86 -4.64
CA PHE A 15 -12.07 6.95 -4.86
C PHE A 15 -12.79 8.18 -5.40
N ALA A 16 -12.16 9.35 -5.24
CA ALA A 16 -12.61 10.56 -5.89
C ALA A 16 -12.62 10.39 -7.41
N GLU A 17 -13.51 11.11 -8.09
CA GLU A 17 -13.60 11.12 -9.55
C GLU A 17 -12.24 11.41 -10.20
N GLY A 18 -11.96 10.74 -11.32
CA GLY A 18 -10.69 10.89 -12.06
C GLY A 18 -9.48 10.20 -11.43
N THR A 19 -9.59 9.62 -10.22
CA THR A 19 -8.45 8.94 -9.58
C THR A 19 -7.92 7.78 -10.41
N PHE A 20 -8.80 6.98 -11.03
CA PHE A 20 -8.36 5.86 -11.87
C PHE A 20 -7.66 6.33 -13.15
N GLU A 21 -8.05 7.46 -13.73
CA GLU A 21 -7.32 8.06 -14.85
C GLU A 21 -5.96 8.60 -14.42
N ARG A 22 -5.87 9.18 -13.22
CA ARG A 22 -4.58 9.60 -12.64
C ARG A 22 -3.66 8.40 -12.43
N ILE A 23 -4.18 7.25 -11.95
CA ILE A 23 -3.40 6.02 -11.79
C ILE A 23 -2.93 5.51 -13.14
N LYS A 24 -3.83 5.36 -14.13
CA LYS A 24 -3.47 4.85 -15.47
C LYS A 24 -2.33 5.63 -16.13
N ARG A 25 -2.27 6.95 -15.92
CA ARG A 25 -1.22 7.81 -16.48
C ARG A 25 0.18 7.56 -15.91
N VAL A 26 0.28 6.91 -14.75
CA VAL A 26 1.56 6.68 -14.04
C VAL A 26 1.95 5.21 -13.95
N LEU A 27 1.15 4.29 -14.51
CA LEU A 27 1.50 2.87 -14.55
C LEU A 27 2.74 2.65 -15.42
N THR A 28 3.58 1.74 -14.97
CA THR A 28 4.74 1.25 -15.72
C THR A 28 4.33 0.11 -16.67
N GLU A 29 5.24 -0.29 -17.58
CA GLU A 29 4.96 -1.38 -18.52
C GLU A 29 4.68 -2.70 -17.77
N GLY A 30 3.52 -3.30 -18.05
CA GLY A 30 3.09 -4.55 -17.41
C GLY A 30 2.43 -4.40 -16.04
N GLU A 31 2.38 -3.19 -15.48
CA GLU A 31 1.72 -2.89 -14.21
C GLU A 31 0.22 -2.65 -14.43
N ASP A 32 -0.64 -3.32 -13.65
CA ASP A 32 -2.07 -3.02 -13.62
C ASP A 32 -2.47 -2.12 -12.44
N ARG A 33 -3.72 -1.67 -12.44
CA ARG A 33 -4.24 -0.80 -11.36
C ARG A 33 -4.21 -1.49 -9.99
N ALA A 34 -4.38 -2.80 -9.93
CA ALA A 34 -4.36 -3.54 -8.68
C ALA A 34 -2.94 -3.68 -8.14
N ASP A 35 -1.94 -3.88 -9.00
CA ASP A 35 -0.52 -3.87 -8.64
C ASP A 35 -0.14 -2.52 -8.02
N PHE A 36 -0.47 -1.41 -8.68
CA PHE A 36 -0.25 -0.06 -8.13
C PHE A 36 -0.86 0.12 -6.73
N VAL A 37 -2.10 -0.34 -6.53
CA VAL A 37 -2.79 -0.22 -5.24
C VAL A 37 -2.16 -1.10 -4.18
N ARG A 38 -1.76 -2.34 -4.50
CA ARG A 38 -1.07 -3.23 -3.57
C ARG A 38 0.26 -2.62 -3.12
N ASP A 39 1.07 -2.12 -4.04
CA ASP A 39 2.35 -1.51 -3.73
C ASP A 39 2.19 -0.24 -2.88
N ALA A 40 1.17 0.58 -3.17
CA ALA A 40 0.83 1.74 -2.36
C ALA A 40 0.43 1.36 -0.92
N VAL A 41 -0.33 0.28 -0.75
CA VAL A 41 -0.73 -0.25 0.56
C VAL A 41 0.50 -0.77 1.33
N GLU A 42 1.33 -1.61 0.71
CA GLU A 42 2.54 -2.15 1.34
C GLU A 42 3.51 -1.07 1.79
N LYS A 43 3.70 -0.04 0.95
CA LYS A 43 4.53 1.12 1.28
C LYS A 43 4.00 1.88 2.49
N GLU A 44 2.68 2.05 2.58
CA GLU A 44 2.04 2.75 3.70
C GLU A 44 2.06 1.93 4.99
N LEU A 45 1.81 0.62 4.92
CA LEU A 45 1.96 -0.30 6.05
C LEU A 45 3.39 -0.25 6.60
N SER A 46 4.39 -0.48 5.73
CA SER A 46 5.81 -0.42 6.08
C SER A 46 6.22 0.92 6.72
N ARG A 47 5.63 2.04 6.27
CA ARG A 47 5.88 3.36 6.85
C ARG A 47 5.31 3.49 8.26
N ARG A 48 4.07 3.02 8.47
CA ARG A 48 3.39 3.12 9.78
C ARG A 48 3.97 2.15 10.79
N GLU A 49 4.31 0.94 10.38
CA GLU A 49 4.97 -0.06 11.22
C GLU A 49 6.30 0.45 11.74
N ARG A 50 7.14 1.03 10.87
CA ARG A 50 8.39 1.69 11.29
C ARG A 50 8.16 2.84 12.26
N LYS A 51 7.13 3.66 12.04
CA LYS A 51 6.78 4.75 12.97
C LYS A 51 6.33 4.22 14.34
N ARG A 52 5.66 3.07 14.37
CA ARG A 52 5.18 2.43 15.61
C ARG A 52 6.27 1.66 16.34
N SER A 53 7.24 1.09 15.61
CA SER A 53 8.35 0.32 16.17
C SER A 53 9.56 1.17 16.57
N ALA A 54 9.65 2.41 16.07
CA ALA A 54 10.59 3.38 16.63
C ALA A 54 10.25 3.57 18.12
N PRO A 55 11.17 3.29 19.06
CA PRO A 55 10.92 3.55 20.47
C PRO A 55 10.57 5.03 20.59
N ALA A 56 9.52 5.34 21.35
CA ALA A 56 9.25 6.70 21.77
C ALA A 56 10.55 7.25 22.36
N SER A 57 11.22 8.15 21.64
CA SER A 57 12.52 8.64 22.09
C SER A 57 12.31 9.30 23.44
N SER A 58 12.95 8.71 24.44
CA SER A 58 13.23 9.29 25.74
C SER A 58 13.65 10.75 25.59
N ALA A 59 12.78 11.65 26.01
CA ALA A 59 13.11 13.04 26.32
C ALA A 59 12.17 13.49 27.44
N ALA A 60 12.42 12.99 28.64
CA ALA A 60 11.98 13.58 29.90
C ALA A 60 12.83 13.00 31.05
N ASP A 61 14.15 13.17 30.93
CA ASP A 61 15.06 13.24 32.07
C ASP A 61 15.80 14.57 31.90
N ALA A 62 15.24 15.61 32.51
CA ALA A 62 15.85 16.93 32.72
C ALA A 62 15.14 17.61 33.90
#